data_AF-E6TUM5-F1
#
_entry.id   AF-E6TUM5-F1
#
_cell.length_a   1.000
_cell.length_b   1.000
_cell.length_c   1.000
_cell.angle_alpha   90.00
_cell.angle_beta   90.00
_cell.angle_gamma   90.00
#
_symmetry.space_group_name_H-M   'P 1'
#
loop_
_entity.id
_entity.type
_entity.pdbx_description
1 polymer ?
#
loop_
_entity_poly.entity_id
_entity_poly.type
_entity_poly.pdbx_seq_one_letter_code
_entity_poly.pdbx_strand_id
1 'polypeptide(L)'
;MKKSDFLDELRLEVGLAYDYAQNSKDFLLKVIDTLYDFHLDKRCVFTIFYTNCNDDYVPLYILGEKNYNSKVNMGIGFISLCARNIAVFVKKDNEQTILAPIYIDDELKYVISVTM
;
A
#
# COMPACT_ATOMS: atom_id res chain seq x y z
N MET A 1 19.33 4.64 12.41
CA MET A 1 19.62 5.23 11.08
C MET A 1 19.10 6.66 11.05
N LYS A 2 19.79 7.62 10.41
CA LYS A 2 19.23 8.97 10.23
C LYS A 2 18.18 8.93 9.12
N LYS A 3 17.18 9.83 9.20
CA LYS A 3 16.10 9.92 8.21
C LYS A 3 16.62 10.13 6.77
N SER A 4 17.71 10.89 6.59
CA SER A 4 18.34 11.09 5.28
C SER A 4 18.82 9.78 4.69
N ASP A 5 19.61 9.04 5.48
CA ASP A 5 20.27 7.82 5.04
C ASP A 5 19.23 6.75 4.67
N PHE A 6 18.17 6.65 5.48
CA PHE A 6 17.00 5.81 5.18
C PHE A 6 16.36 6.15 3.83
N LEU A 7 16.12 7.45 3.56
CA LEU A 7 15.45 7.86 2.33
C LEU A 7 16.34 7.66 1.11
N ASP A 8 17.65 7.80 1.26
CA ASP A 8 18.59 7.57 0.16
C ASP A 8 18.74 6.07 -0.15
N GLU A 9 18.79 5.23 0.88
CA GLU A 9 18.80 3.77 0.71
C GLU A 9 17.48 3.28 0.10
N LEU A 10 16.35 3.78 0.59
CA LEU A 10 15.03 3.47 0.02
C LEU A 10 14.93 3.88 -1.45
N ARG A 11 15.47 5.05 -1.84
CA ARG A 11 15.50 5.47 -3.25
C ARG A 11 16.29 4.51 -4.11
N LEU A 12 17.42 4.01 -3.61
CA LEU A 12 18.27 3.08 -4.33
C LEU A 12 17.54 1.75 -4.56
N GLU A 13 16.93 1.22 -3.51
CA GLU A 13 16.20 -0.05 -3.57
C GLU A 13 14.93 0.03 -4.44
N VAL A 14 14.21 1.15 -4.38
CA VAL A 14 13.08 1.41 -5.30
C VAL A 14 13.57 1.54 -6.75
N GLY A 15 14.75 2.11 -6.97
CA GLY A 15 15.40 2.15 -8.29
C GLY A 15 15.69 0.74 -8.82
N LEU A 16 16.28 -0.12 -7.99
CA LEU A 16 16.51 -1.53 -8.33
C LEU A 16 15.20 -2.27 -8.61
N ALA A 17 14.15 -2.02 -7.82
CA ALA A 17 12.83 -2.61 -8.04
C ALA A 17 12.29 -2.26 -9.43
N TYR A 18 12.52 -1.04 -9.92
CA TYR A 18 12.12 -0.62 -11.26
C TYR A 18 12.89 -1.38 -12.35
N ASP A 19 14.22 -1.48 -12.21
CA ASP A 19 15.08 -2.12 -13.21
C ASP A 19 14.80 -3.61 -13.39
N TYR A 20 14.38 -4.30 -12.32
CA TYR A 20 14.12 -5.74 -12.32
C TYR A 20 12.63 -6.11 -12.39
N ALA A 21 11.72 -5.14 -12.44
CA ALA A 21 10.29 -5.42 -12.52
C ALA A 21 9.90 -5.92 -13.92
N GLN A 22 9.13 -7.01 -13.96
CA GLN A 22 8.59 -7.53 -15.23
C GLN A 22 7.36 -6.76 -15.72
N ASN A 23 6.66 -6.08 -14.83
CA ASN A 23 5.47 -5.27 -15.11
C ASN A 23 5.15 -4.36 -13.92
N SER A 24 4.15 -3.48 -14.07
CA SER A 24 3.73 -2.51 -13.04
C SER A 24 3.27 -3.16 -11.73
N LYS A 25 2.61 -4.33 -11.80
CA LYS A 25 2.22 -5.08 -10.61
C LYS A 25 3.45 -5.63 -9.88
N ASP A 26 4.39 -6.23 -10.60
CA ASP A 26 5.63 -6.76 -10.05
C ASP A 26 6.49 -5.65 -9.40
N PHE A 27 6.58 -4.48 -10.05
CA PHE A 27 7.21 -3.29 -9.48
C PHE A 27 6.57 -2.91 -8.14
N LEU A 28 5.24 -2.82 -8.08
CA LEU A 28 4.52 -2.46 -6.87
C LEU A 28 4.79 -3.45 -5.72
N LEU A 29 4.80 -4.75 -6.01
CA LEU A 29 5.10 -5.79 -5.03
C LEU A 29 6.51 -5.61 -4.46
N LYS A 30 7.51 -5.45 -5.34
CA LYS A 30 8.91 -5.24 -4.95
C LYS A 30 9.09 -4.00 -4.07
N VAL A 31 8.44 -2.89 -4.40
CA VAL A 31 8.48 -1.66 -3.58
C VAL A 31 7.92 -1.91 -2.18
N ILE A 32 6.81 -2.63 -2.07
CA ILE A 32 6.20 -2.95 -0.76
C ILE A 32 7.08 -3.92 0.04
N ASP A 33 7.67 -4.92 -0.61
CA ASP A 33 8.64 -5.84 0.01
C ASP A 33 9.84 -5.06 0.57
N THR A 34 10.44 -4.17 -0.23
CA THR A 34 11.51 -3.28 0.22
C THR A 34 11.07 -2.46 1.42
N LEU A 35 9.91 -1.77 1.36
CA LEU A 35 9.42 -0.96 2.48
C LEU A 35 9.23 -1.77 3.77
N TYR A 36 8.75 -3.00 3.64
CA TYR A 36 8.55 -3.92 4.77
C TYR A 36 9.88 -4.37 5.36
N ASP A 37 10.86 -4.74 4.52
CA ASP A 37 12.18 -5.20 4.96
C ASP A 37 12.99 -4.08 5.62
N PHE A 38 12.84 -2.84 5.14
CA PHE A 38 13.43 -1.65 5.76
C PHE A 38 12.81 -1.28 7.10
N HIS A 39 11.57 -1.69 7.35
CA HIS A 39 10.94 -1.53 8.67
C HIS A 39 11.40 -2.63 9.62
N LEU A 40 12.47 -2.31 10.36
CA LEU A 40 13.18 -3.17 11.33
C LEU A 40 12.30 -3.90 12.36
N ASP A 41 11.09 -3.41 12.60
CA ASP A 41 10.21 -3.92 13.65
C ASP A 41 9.07 -4.82 13.14
N LYS A 42 8.79 -4.88 11.82
CA LYS A 42 7.70 -5.69 11.22
C LYS A 42 6.32 -5.55 11.90
N ARG A 43 6.11 -4.47 12.66
CA ARG A 43 4.85 -4.18 13.37
C ARG A 43 3.75 -3.64 12.44
N CYS A 44 4.12 -3.30 11.22
CA CYS A 44 3.21 -2.77 10.21
C CYS A 44 2.69 -3.91 9.33
N VAL A 45 1.41 -3.88 9.01
CA VAL A 45 0.79 -4.75 8.01
C VAL A 45 0.60 -3.96 6.73
N PHE A 46 1.19 -4.43 5.64
CA PHE A 46 1.01 -3.85 4.32
C PHE A 46 0.00 -4.69 3.54
N THR A 47 -1.01 -4.04 2.97
CA THR A 47 -1.98 -4.69 2.10
C THR A 47 -2.11 -3.89 0.81
N ILE A 48 -1.93 -4.54 -0.34
CA ILE A 48 -2.31 -3.98 -1.64
C ILE A 48 -3.71 -4.48 -1.95
N PHE A 49 -4.66 -3.57 -2.09
CA PHE A 49 -5.98 -3.87 -2.63
C PHE A 49 -6.01 -3.55 -4.12
N TYR A 50 -6.59 -4.45 -4.91
CA TYR A 50 -7.01 -4.19 -6.27
C TYR A 50 -8.47 -3.77 -6.27
N THR A 51 -8.81 -2.72 -7.02
CA THR A 51 -10.22 -2.33 -7.22
C THR A 51 -10.74 -2.97 -8.50
N ASN A 52 -11.90 -3.64 -8.41
CA ASN A 52 -12.59 -4.19 -9.58
C ASN A 52 -13.62 -3.18 -10.13
N CYS A 53 -14.20 -3.51 -11.29
CA CYS A 53 -15.23 -2.71 -11.95
C CYS A 53 -16.54 -2.52 -11.15
N ASN A 54 -16.70 -3.19 -10.01
CA ASN A 54 -17.86 -3.04 -9.12
C ASN A 54 -17.52 -2.24 -7.85
N ASP A 55 -16.41 -1.50 -7.84
CA ASP A 55 -15.86 -0.82 -6.67
C ASP A 55 -15.56 -1.75 -5.47
N ASP A 56 -15.46 -3.07 -5.70
CA ASP A 56 -14.99 -3.99 -4.65
C ASP A 56 -13.47 -3.87 -4.51
N TYR A 57 -13.00 -3.96 -3.26
CA TYR A 57 -11.58 -4.02 -2.93
C TYR A 57 -11.17 -5.44 -2.57
N VAL A 58 -10.34 -6.04 -3.42
CA VAL A 58 -9.84 -7.40 -3.23
C VAL A 58 -8.37 -7.33 -2.80
N PRO A 59 -7.98 -7.93 -1.66
CA PRO A 59 -6.57 -7.98 -1.27
C PRO A 59 -5.79 -8.81 -2.31
N LEU A 60 -4.82 -8.16 -2.94
CA LEU A 60 -3.91 -8.75 -3.92
C LEU A 60 -2.65 -9.29 -3.26
N TYR A 61 -2.19 -8.61 -2.21
CA TYR A 61 -0.95 -8.92 -1.52
C TYR A 61 -1.02 -8.43 -0.08
N ILE A 62 -0.50 -9.22 0.86
CA ILE A 62 -0.47 -8.91 2.28
C ILE A 62 0.92 -9.28 2.82
N LEU A 63 1.57 -8.35 3.50
CA LEU A 63 2.78 -8.57 4.30
C LEU A 63 2.52 -8.22 5.76
N GLY A 64 2.96 -9.10 6.67
CA GLY A 64 2.76 -8.98 8.11
C GLY A 64 1.68 -9.94 8.65
N GLU A 65 1.61 -10.08 9.97
CA GLU A 65 0.65 -10.95 10.63
C GLU A 65 -0.70 -10.26 10.81
N LYS A 66 -1.60 -10.40 9.82
CA LYS A 66 -3.02 -10.05 9.98
C LYS A 66 -3.90 -11.09 9.32
N ASN A 67 -4.78 -11.70 10.11
CA ASN A 67 -5.81 -12.61 9.59
C ASN A 67 -6.89 -11.79 8.89
N TYR A 68 -6.73 -11.53 7.59
CA TYR A 68 -7.81 -10.99 6.78
C TYR A 68 -8.80 -12.11 6.44
N ASN A 69 -9.92 -12.17 7.16
CA ASN A 69 -11.11 -12.85 6.68
C ASN A 69 -11.67 -12.01 5.52
N SER A 70 -11.40 -12.43 4.28
CA SER A 70 -12.12 -12.14 3.04
C SER A 70 -12.92 -10.84 2.90
N LYS A 71 -12.61 -10.06 1.84
CA LYS A 71 -13.28 -8.83 1.38
C LYS A 71 -13.39 -7.72 2.44
N VAL A 72 -12.63 -6.65 2.25
CA VAL A 72 -12.75 -5.44 3.07
C VAL A 72 -13.76 -4.52 2.41
N ASN A 73 -14.91 -4.29 3.05
CA ASN A 73 -15.85 -3.25 2.64
C ASN A 73 -15.27 -1.88 3.01
N MET A 74 -14.64 -1.22 2.06
CA MET A 74 -14.29 0.20 2.19
C MET A 74 -15.56 1.02 1.89
N GLY A 75 -16.09 1.70 2.90
CA GLY A 75 -17.37 2.42 2.79
C GLY A 75 -17.34 3.56 1.77
N ILE A 76 -18.50 4.08 1.38
CA ILE A 76 -18.67 5.13 0.33
C ILE A 76 -17.80 6.39 0.60
N GLY A 77 -17.59 6.75 1.87
CA GLY A 77 -16.73 7.89 2.24
C GLY A 77 -15.25 7.71 1.84
N PHE A 78 -14.77 6.46 1.78
CA PHE A 78 -13.41 6.14 1.34
C PHE A 78 -13.23 6.38 -0.17
N ILE A 79 -14.20 5.93 -0.97
CA ILE A 79 -14.18 6.05 -2.44
C ILE A 79 -14.11 7.54 -2.84
N SER A 80 -14.91 8.38 -2.18
CA SER A 80 -14.95 9.82 -2.42
C SER A 80 -13.64 10.54 -2.08
N LEU A 81 -12.92 10.08 -1.06
CA LEU A 81 -11.62 10.65 -0.67
C LEU A 81 -10.49 10.15 -1.57
N CYS A 82 -10.51 8.87 -1.95
CA CYS A 82 -9.53 8.33 -2.88
C CYS A 82 -9.61 9.05 -4.22
N ALA A 83 -10.82 9.28 -4.75
CA ALA A 83 -11.07 9.99 -6.02
C ALA A 83 -10.42 11.39 -6.11
N ARG A 84 -9.89 11.93 -5.01
CA ARG A 84 -9.15 13.20 -4.98
C ARG A 84 -7.63 13.04 -5.03
N ASN A 85 -7.11 11.83 -5.25
CA ASN A 85 -5.67 11.49 -5.19
C ASN A 85 -5.03 11.80 -3.83
N ILE A 86 -5.80 11.63 -2.74
CA ILE A 86 -5.36 11.96 -1.38
C ILE A 86 -5.09 10.67 -0.60
N ALA A 87 -3.94 10.61 0.08
CA ALA A 87 -3.69 9.59 1.09
C ALA A 87 -4.52 9.88 2.35
N VAL A 88 -5.27 8.88 2.81
CA VAL A 88 -6.18 9.01 3.95
C VAL A 88 -5.55 8.34 5.17
N PHE A 89 -5.54 9.07 6.28
CA PHE A 89 -5.19 8.52 7.58
C PHE A 89 -6.47 8.22 8.36
N VAL A 90 -6.66 6.95 8.75
CA VAL A 90 -7.79 6.48 9.54
C VAL A 90 -7.26 5.98 10.87
N LYS A 91 -7.83 6.50 11.96
CA LYS A 91 -7.56 6.00 13.31
C LYS A 91 -8.84 5.43 13.88
N LYS A 92 -8.82 4.16 14.26
CA LYS A 92 -9.93 3.49 14.93
C LYS A 92 -9.38 2.70 16.11
N ASP A 93 -9.88 3.03 17.30
CA ASP A 93 -9.38 2.46 18.56
C ASP A 93 -7.85 2.61 18.69
N ASN A 94 -7.13 1.49 18.79
CA ASN A 94 -5.67 1.44 18.84
C ASN A 94 -5.00 1.16 17.49
N GLU A 95 -5.76 0.96 16.40
CA GLU A 95 -5.19 0.76 15.06
C GLU A 95 -5.11 2.09 14.30
N GLN A 96 -3.98 2.29 13.62
CA GLN A 96 -3.76 3.41 12.70
C GLN A 96 -3.53 2.87 11.30
N THR A 97 -4.32 3.31 10.33
CA THR A 97 -4.20 2.87 8.94
C THR A 97 -4.01 4.05 8.02
N ILE A 98 -2.96 3.99 7.20
CA ILE A 98 -2.74 4.88 6.06
C ILE A 98 -3.24 4.15 4.82
N LEU A 99 -4.08 4.81 4.04
CA LEU A 99 -4.58 4.32 2.76
C LEU A 99 -4.09 5.26 1.67
N ALA A 100 -3.28 4.77 0.75
CA ALA A 100 -2.72 5.53 -0.36
C ALA A 100 -3.26 4.96 -1.69
N PRO A 101 -4.11 5.71 -2.41
CA PRO A 101 -4.63 5.24 -3.70
C PRO A 101 -3.56 5.38 -4.80
N ILE A 102 -3.56 4.43 -5.74
CA ILE A 102 -2.71 4.44 -6.94
C ILE A 102 -3.61 4.48 -8.16
N TYR A 103 -3.40 5.51 -8.98
CA TYR A 103 -4.12 5.77 -10.22
C TYR A 103 -3.26 5.38 -11.42
N ILE A 104 -3.89 4.77 -12.42
CA ILE A 104 -3.32 4.53 -13.74
C ILE A 104 -4.36 5.01 -14.75
N ASP A 105 -3.97 5.94 -15.62
CA ASP A 105 -4.85 6.56 -16.61
C ASP A 105 -6.13 7.16 -16.00
N ASP A 106 -5.98 7.90 -14.88
CA ASP A 106 -7.07 8.50 -14.09
C ASP A 106 -8.07 7.51 -13.46
N GLU A 107 -7.84 6.21 -13.61
CA GLU A 107 -8.62 5.17 -12.92
C GLU A 107 -7.89 4.70 -11.66
N LEU A 108 -8.61 4.65 -10.54
CA LEU A 108 -8.10 3.99 -9.35
C LEU A 108 -7.84 2.52 -9.71
N LYS A 109 -6.61 2.03 -9.54
CA LYS A 109 -6.27 0.62 -9.79
C LYS A 109 -5.90 -0.13 -8.53
N TYR A 110 -5.19 0.54 -7.63
CA TYR A 110 -4.74 -0.06 -6.39
C TYR A 110 -4.93 0.87 -5.20
N VAL A 111 -4.99 0.29 -4.01
CA VAL A 111 -4.88 1.02 -2.75
C VAL A 111 -3.82 0.31 -1.91
N ILE A 112 -2.77 1.03 -1.52
CA ILE A 112 -1.83 0.56 -0.52
C ILE A 112 -2.40 0.91 0.86
N SER A 113 -2.53 -0.09 1.72
CA SER A 113 -2.88 0.08 3.12
C SER A 113 -1.68 -0.26 3.98
N VAL A 114 -1.34 0.64 4.91
CA VAL A 114 -0.32 0.39 5.94
C VAL A 114 -1.02 0.53 7.29
N THR A 115 -1.17 -0.58 8.01
CA THR A 115 -1.78 -0.60 9.34
C THR A 115 -0.72 -0.81 10.41
N MET A 116 -0.80 -0.03 11.47
CA MET A 116 0.03 -0.04 12.68
C MET A 116 -0.83 -0.24 13.92
#